data_AF-A0A1X2E0R4-F1
#
_entry.id   AF-A0A1X2E0R4-F1
#
_cell.length_a   1.000
_cell.length_b   1.000
_cell.length_c   1.000
_cell.angle_alpha   90.00
_cell.angle_beta   90.00
_cell.angle_gamma   90.00
#
_symmetry.space_group_name_H-M   'P 1'
#
loop_
_entity.id
_entity.type
_entity.pdbx_description
1 polymer ?
#
loop_
_entity_poly.entity_id
_entity_poly.type
_entity_poly.pdbx_seq_one_letter_code
_entity_poly.pdbx_strand_id
1 'polypeptide(L)'
;MMATYDTLTFTQTGPVTRIVLNRPDAANGINDALARELVDGLVTEVVPDDELAARADALATEMASAARASNAAVKKLLMTTFGNGLEEQMEIEGRLIAACADGADGREGIAAFVNKRAAKFA
;
A
#
# COMPACT_ATOMS: atom_id res chain seq x y z
N MET A 1 -3.06 -3.37 23.11
CA MET A 1 -1.68 -3.52 23.61
C MET A 1 -0.77 -2.95 22.53
N MET A 2 -0.06 -1.85 22.79
CA MET A 2 0.89 -1.31 21.81
C MET A 2 2.02 -2.34 21.67
N ALA A 3 2.33 -2.76 20.45
CA ALA A 3 3.51 -3.58 20.20
C ALA A 3 4.73 -2.84 20.79
N THR A 4 5.51 -3.56 21.59
CA THR A 4 6.77 -3.04 22.12
C THR A 4 7.84 -3.42 21.13
N TYR A 5 8.56 -2.42 20.63
CA TYR A 5 9.61 -2.59 19.63
C TYR A 5 10.97 -2.29 20.27
N ASP A 6 11.98 -3.07 19.93
CA ASP A 6 13.33 -2.93 20.46
C ASP A 6 14.12 -1.87 19.69
N THR A 7 13.86 -1.75 18.39
CA THR A 7 14.64 -0.89 17.47
C THR A 7 13.82 0.24 16.85
N LEU A 8 12.54 0.36 17.19
CA LEU A 8 11.67 1.49 16.84
C LEU A 8 11.11 2.15 18.10
N THR A 9 11.03 3.48 18.09
CA THR A 9 10.28 4.22 19.12
C THR A 9 9.17 5.05 18.51
N PHE A 10 8.06 5.16 19.24
CA PHE A 10 6.84 5.82 18.82
C PHE A 10 6.47 6.90 19.83
N THR A 11 6.39 8.14 19.38
CA THR A 11 5.86 9.25 20.19
C THR A 11 4.79 9.99 19.40
N GLN A 12 3.68 10.34 20.05
CA GLN A 12 2.59 11.09 19.43
C GLN A 12 2.41 12.43 20.14
N THR A 13 2.30 13.52 19.39
CA THR A 13 2.04 14.87 19.90
C THR A 13 0.92 15.50 19.05
N GLY A 14 -0.29 15.52 19.60
CA GLY A 14 -1.49 15.92 18.85
C GLY A 14 -1.69 15.03 17.62
N PRO A 15 -1.85 15.60 16.40
CA PRO A 15 -2.05 14.82 15.17
C PRO A 15 -0.74 14.26 14.59
N VAL A 16 0.42 14.57 15.19
CA VAL A 16 1.73 14.18 14.65
C VAL A 16 2.24 12.94 15.38
N THR A 17 2.46 11.86 14.62
CA THR A 17 3.17 10.66 15.11
C THR A 17 4.62 10.71 14.62
N ARG A 18 5.57 10.63 15.55
CA ARG A 18 7.00 10.52 15.28
C ARG A 18 7.43 9.06 15.50
N ILE A 19 7.98 8.47 14.45
CA ILE A 19 8.61 7.15 14.47
C ILE A 19 10.11 7.37 14.31
N VAL A 20 10.91 6.79 15.20
CA VAL A 20 12.37 6.93 15.18
C VAL A 20 13.02 5.57 15.10
N LEU A 21 13.94 5.41 14.15
CA LEU A 21 14.88 4.28 14.13
C LEU A 21 15.80 4.43 15.35
N ASN A 22 15.70 3.49 16.29
CA ASN A 22 16.32 3.57 17.61
C ASN A 22 17.52 2.64 17.71
N ARG A 23 18.51 2.84 16.82
CA ARG A 23 19.81 2.16 16.87
C ARG A 23 20.97 3.17 16.77
N PRO A 24 21.07 4.12 17.72
CA PRO A 24 22.04 5.21 17.65
C PRO A 24 23.50 4.71 17.63
N ASP A 25 23.80 3.64 18.36
CA ASP A 25 25.15 3.06 18.43
C ASP A 25 25.57 2.31 17.15
N ALA A 26 24.67 2.18 16.17
CA ALA A 26 24.92 1.52 14.89
C ALA A 26 24.47 2.36 13.69
N ALA A 27 24.46 3.69 13.85
CA ALA A 27 24.06 4.65 12.81
C ALA A 27 22.69 4.34 12.18
N ASN A 28 21.76 3.76 12.96
CA ASN A 28 20.44 3.31 12.50
C ASN A 28 20.47 2.31 11.33
N GLY A 29 21.57 1.58 11.15
CA GLY A 29 21.65 0.52 10.16
C GLY A 29 20.54 -0.52 10.34
N ILE A 30 19.97 -1.00 9.23
CA ILE A 30 18.91 -2.00 9.25
C ILE A 30 19.53 -3.37 9.56
N ASN A 31 19.16 -3.96 10.68
CA ASN A 31 19.41 -5.37 11.00
C ASN A 31 18.11 -6.15 10.94
N ASP A 32 18.18 -7.47 11.14
CA ASP A 32 16.99 -8.34 11.07
C ASP A 32 15.87 -7.94 12.04
N ALA A 33 16.23 -7.44 13.22
CA ALA A 33 15.24 -6.94 14.18
C ALA A 33 14.53 -5.71 13.63
N LEU A 34 15.28 -4.67 13.23
CA LEU A 34 14.71 -3.45 12.67
C LEU A 34 13.94 -3.71 11.37
N ALA A 35 14.42 -4.61 10.52
CA ALA A 35 13.73 -5.00 9.30
C ALA A 35 12.34 -5.58 9.61
N ARG A 36 12.26 -6.51 10.58
CA ARG A 36 10.98 -7.09 11.01
C ARG A 36 10.03 -6.05 11.60
N GLU A 37 10.54 -5.16 12.44
CA GLU A 37 9.73 -4.10 13.06
C GLU A 37 9.24 -3.06 12.05
N LEU A 38 10.05 -2.72 11.04
CA LEU A 38 9.65 -1.82 9.96
C LEU A 38 8.51 -2.40 9.12
N VAL A 39 8.56 -3.70 8.81
CA VAL A 39 7.54 -4.39 8.00
C VAL A 39 6.18 -4.49 8.72
N ASP A 40 6.17 -4.47 10.06
CA ASP A 40 4.93 -4.58 10.84
C ASP A 40 3.98 -3.37 10.67
N GLY A 41 4.49 -2.21 10.25
CA GLY A 41 3.61 -1.05 10.11
C GLY A 41 4.15 0.20 9.43
N LEU A 42 5.36 0.19 8.87
CA LEU A 42 5.95 1.37 8.22
C LEU A 42 6.34 1.14 6.76
N VAL A 43 6.90 -0.02 6.45
CA VAL A 43 7.33 -0.38 5.09
C VAL A 43 6.64 -1.65 4.63
N THR A 44 6.47 -1.81 3.32
CA THR A 44 5.88 -3.03 2.75
C THR A 44 6.89 -4.19 2.74
N GLU A 45 8.18 -3.89 2.53
CA GLU A 45 9.24 -4.89 2.34
C GLU A 45 10.61 -4.29 2.68
N VAL A 46 11.54 -5.14 3.11
CA VAL A 46 12.96 -4.82 3.28
C VAL A 46 13.76 -5.83 2.47
N VAL A 47 14.67 -5.33 1.64
CA VAL A 47 15.52 -6.14 0.75
C VAL A 47 17.00 -5.78 0.92
N PRO A 48 17.93 -6.67 0.50
CA PRO A 48 19.34 -6.32 0.35
C PRO A 48 19.54 -5.07 -0.52
N ASP A 49 20.58 -4.29 -0.22
CA ASP A 49 20.86 -3.02 -0.90
C ASP A 49 21.07 -3.19 -2.42
N ASP A 50 21.75 -4.27 -2.81
CA ASP A 50 22.02 -4.62 -4.21
C ASP A 50 20.77 -5.11 -4.98
N GLU A 51 19.69 -5.46 -4.28
CA GLU A 51 18.40 -5.86 -4.86
C GLU A 51 17.39 -4.71 -4.93
N LEU A 52 17.60 -3.62 -4.19
CA LEU A 52 16.63 -2.54 -4.00
C LEU A 52 16.10 -1.97 -5.31
N ALA A 53 16.98 -1.64 -6.26
CA ALA A 53 16.60 -1.05 -7.53
C ALA A 53 15.73 -2.02 -8.36
N ALA A 54 16.18 -3.28 -8.49
CA ALA A 54 15.46 -4.29 -9.24
C ALA A 54 14.07 -4.58 -8.63
N ARG A 55 13.98 -4.65 -7.29
CA ARG A 55 12.72 -4.89 -6.60
C ARG A 55 11.74 -3.72 -6.76
N ALA A 56 12.23 -2.49 -6.66
CA ALA A 56 11.43 -1.29 -6.85
C ALA A 56 10.86 -1.22 -8.27
N ASP A 57 11.67 -1.49 -9.30
CA ASP A 57 11.23 -1.53 -10.69
C ASP A 57 10.20 -2.64 -10.94
N ALA A 58 10.39 -3.82 -10.35
CA ALA A 58 9.43 -4.90 -10.43
C ALA A 58 8.08 -4.52 -9.80
N LEU A 59 8.09 -3.88 -8.62
CA LEU A 59 6.87 -3.41 -7.96
C LEU A 59 6.16 -2.33 -8.79
N ALA A 60 6.92 -1.37 -9.33
CA ALA A 60 6.37 -0.33 -10.18
C ALA A 60 5.73 -0.91 -11.45
N THR A 61 6.38 -1.92 -12.05
CA THR A 61 5.86 -2.64 -13.21
C THR A 61 4.57 -3.39 -12.88
N GLU A 62 4.53 -4.08 -11.74
CA GLU A 62 3.32 -4.78 -11.26
C GLU A 62 2.16 -3.79 -11.09
N MET A 63 2.38 -2.68 -10.37
CA MET A 63 1.36 -1.64 -10.17
C MET A 63 0.91 -0.99 -11.48
N ALA A 64 1.83 -0.76 -12.42
CA ALA A 64 1.54 -0.19 -13.72
C ALA A 64 0.81 -1.18 -14.65
N SER A 65 0.97 -2.48 -14.44
CA SER A 65 0.30 -3.52 -15.22
C SER A 65 -1.17 -3.74 -14.82
N ALA A 66 -1.61 -3.19 -13.68
CA ALA A 66 -2.97 -3.26 -13.20
C ALA A 66 -3.85 -2.12 -13.75
N ALA A 67 -5.17 -2.27 -13.64
CA ALA A 67 -6.13 -1.26 -14.08
C ALA A 67 -5.91 0.10 -13.37
N ARG A 68 -5.51 1.12 -14.13
CA ARG A 68 -5.14 2.43 -13.58
C ARG A 68 -6.28 3.06 -12.78
N ALA A 69 -7.50 3.00 -13.32
CA ALA A 69 -8.67 3.58 -12.67
C ALA A 69 -8.98 2.90 -11.33
N SER A 70 -8.82 1.57 -11.26
CA SER A 70 -9.00 0.81 -10.02
C SER A 70 -7.94 1.15 -8.98
N ASN A 71 -6.67 1.22 -9.36
CA ASN A 71 -5.60 1.66 -8.45
C ASN A 71 -5.84 3.07 -7.91
N ALA A 72 -6.28 4.00 -8.77
CA ALA A 72 -6.64 5.35 -8.35
C ALA A 72 -7.83 5.36 -7.38
N ALA A 73 -8.85 4.55 -7.64
CA ALA A 73 -10.03 4.42 -6.78
C ALA A 73 -9.66 3.86 -5.40
N VAL A 74 -8.88 2.78 -5.33
CA VAL A 74 -8.39 2.19 -4.07
C VAL A 74 -7.59 3.22 -3.27
N LYS A 75 -6.64 3.91 -3.91
CA LYS A 75 -5.87 4.96 -3.24
C LYS A 75 -6.77 6.07 -2.68
N LYS A 76 -7.77 6.51 -3.45
CA LYS A 76 -8.72 7.54 -3.01
C LYS A 76 -9.51 7.10 -1.78
N LEU A 77 -10.06 5.88 -1.82
CA LEU A 77 -10.85 5.31 -0.73
C LEU A 77 -10.04 5.17 0.57
N LEU A 78 -8.80 4.69 0.48
CA LEU A 78 -7.91 4.57 1.63
C LEU A 78 -7.59 5.94 2.24
N MET A 79 -7.33 6.96 1.42
CA MET A 79 -6.97 8.30 1.88
C MET A 79 -8.13 9.05 2.56
N THR A 80 -9.39 8.69 2.26
CA THR A 80 -10.57 9.31 2.85
C THR A 80 -11.17 8.53 4.02
N THR A 81 -10.73 7.28 4.25
CA THR A 81 -11.42 6.35 5.16
C THR A 81 -11.52 6.85 6.60
N PHE A 82 -10.53 7.61 7.09
CA PHE A 82 -10.51 8.11 8.46
C PHE A 82 -11.31 9.42 8.63
N GLY A 83 -11.75 10.03 7.53
CA GLY A 83 -12.57 11.24 7.54
C GLY A 83 -14.07 10.97 7.38
N ASN A 84 -14.45 9.76 6.95
CA ASN A 84 -15.83 9.41 6.59
C ASN A 84 -16.50 8.54 7.65
N GLY A 85 -17.82 8.68 7.79
CA GLY A 85 -18.66 7.69 8.46
C GLY A 85 -18.82 6.40 7.63
N LEU A 86 -19.33 5.33 8.23
CA LEU A 86 -19.51 4.05 7.55
C LEU A 86 -20.43 4.18 6.33
N GLU A 87 -21.59 4.80 6.48
CA GLU A 87 -22.57 4.94 5.40
C GLU A 87 -22.02 5.75 4.22
N GLU A 88 -21.32 6.85 4.52
CA GLU A 88 -20.68 7.69 3.50
C GLU A 88 -19.58 6.93 2.76
N GLN A 89 -18.73 6.21 3.49
CA GLN A 89 -17.67 5.39 2.89
C GLN A 89 -18.26 4.31 1.98
N MET A 90 -19.29 3.58 2.43
CA MET A 90 -19.98 2.56 1.62
C MET A 90 -20.59 3.14 0.34
N GLU A 91 -21.19 4.33 0.42
CA GLU A 91 -21.74 5.00 -0.75
C GLU A 91 -20.65 5.39 -1.76
N ILE A 92 -19.53 5.94 -1.29
CA ILE A 92 -18.39 6.31 -2.15
C ILE A 92 -17.77 5.07 -2.80
N GLU A 93 -17.58 4.00 -2.03
CA GLU A 93 -17.08 2.71 -2.51
C GLU A 93 -17.97 2.15 -3.62
N GLY A 94 -19.30 2.09 -3.38
CA GLY A 94 -20.26 1.60 -4.36
C GLY A 94 -20.21 2.36 -5.67
N ARG A 95 -20.15 3.70 -5.61
CA ARG A 95 -20.05 4.56 -6.82
C ARG A 95 -18.73 4.34 -7.56
N LEU A 96 -17.60 4.26 -6.87
CA LEU A 96 -16.29 4.09 -7.50
C LEU A 96 -16.13 2.70 -8.11
N ILE A 97 -16.62 1.65 -7.43
CA ILE A 97 -16.60 0.27 -7.96
C ILE A 97 -17.47 0.20 -9.22
N ALA A 98 -18.69 0.74 -9.19
CA ALA A 98 -19.58 0.76 -10.35
C ALA A 98 -18.95 1.50 -11.55
N ALA A 99 -18.34 2.67 -11.31
CA ALA A 99 -17.65 3.42 -12.34
C ALA A 99 -16.42 2.67 -12.91
N CYS A 100 -15.64 1.97 -12.06
CA CYS A 100 -14.53 1.15 -12.52
C CYS A 100 -15.00 -0.04 -13.35
N ALA A 101 -16.08 -0.71 -12.92
CA ALA A 101 -16.66 -1.86 -13.61
C ALA A 101 -17.23 -1.48 -15.00
N ASP A 102 -17.85 -0.30 -15.11
CA ASP A 102 -18.32 0.26 -16.39
C ASP A 102 -17.19 0.86 -17.24
N GLY A 103 -15.97 0.98 -16.71
CA GLY A 103 -14.81 1.43 -17.44
C GLY A 103 -14.32 0.42 -18.50
N ALA A 104 -13.45 0.88 -19.40
CA ALA A 104 -12.82 0.00 -20.39
C ALA A 104 -12.04 -1.14 -19.73
N ASP A 105 -11.21 -0.82 -18.72
CA ASP A 105 -10.46 -1.81 -17.94
C ASP A 105 -11.38 -2.75 -17.16
N GLY A 106 -12.51 -2.27 -16.63
CA GLY A 106 -13.48 -3.12 -15.91
C GLY A 106 -14.09 -4.18 -16.83
N ARG A 107 -14.56 -3.77 -18.01
CA ARG A 107 -15.07 -4.70 -19.04
C ARG A 107 -14.00 -5.67 -19.52
N GLU A 108 -12.79 -5.19 -19.75
CA GLU A 108 -11.66 -6.04 -20.15
C GLU A 108 -11.28 -7.05 -19.07
N GLY A 109 -11.23 -6.63 -17.80
CA GLY A 109 -10.94 -7.52 -16.67
C GLY A 109 -11.97 -8.64 -16.54
N ILE A 110 -13.26 -8.31 -16.65
CA ILE A 110 -14.36 -9.29 -16.64
C ILE A 110 -14.23 -10.24 -17.84
N ALA A 111 -14.03 -9.70 -19.04
CA ALA A 111 -13.88 -10.51 -20.25
C ALA A 111 -12.66 -11.43 -20.17
N ALA A 112 -11.51 -10.93 -19.69
CA ALA A 112 -10.29 -11.69 -19.53
C ALA A 112 -10.47 -12.84 -18.53
N PHE A 113 -11.11 -12.57 -17.39
CA PHE A 113 -11.40 -13.57 -16.37
C PHE A 113 -12.30 -14.69 -16.90
N VAL A 114 -13.44 -14.35 -17.53
CA VAL A 114 -14.37 -15.32 -18.11
C VAL A 114 -13.69 -16.21 -19.16
N ASN A 115 -12.79 -15.61 -19.96
CA ASN A 115 -12.05 -16.32 -21.00
C ASN A 115 -10.73 -16.94 -20.53
N LYS A 116 -10.41 -16.89 -19.22
CA LYS A 116 -9.18 -17.44 -18.61
C LYS A 116 -7.89 -16.99 -19.31
N ARG A 117 -7.82 -15.72 -19.68
CA ARG A 117 -6.64 -15.09 -20.29
C ARG A 117 -6.14 -13.94 -19.43
N ALA A 118 -4.89 -13.52 -19.62
CA ALA A 118 -4.39 -12.29 -19.04
C ALA A 118 -5.19 -11.08 -19.57
N ALA A 119 -5.52 -10.15 -18.67
CA ALA A 119 -6.14 -8.89 -19.01
C ALA A 119 -5.12 -7.92 -19.61
N LYS A 120 -5.59 -7.03 -20.50
CA LYS A 120 -4.77 -5.98 -21.12
C LYS A 120 -5.37 -4.62 -20.80
N PHE A 121 -4.95 -4.04 -19.68
CA PHE A 121 -5.40 -2.72 -19.24
C PHE A 121 -4.68 -1.58 -20.00
N ALA A 122 -5.32 -0.42 -20.07
CA ALA A 122 -4.87 0.75 -20.86
C ALA A 122 -4.03 1.78 -20.08
#